data_AF-A0A0Q5TN99-F1
#
_entry.id   AF-A0A0Q5TN99-F1
#
_cell.length_a   1.000
_cell.length_b   1.000
_cell.length_c   1.000
_cell.angle_alpha   90.00
_cell.angle_beta   90.00
_cell.angle_gamma   90.00
#
_symmetry.space_group_name_H-M   'P 1'
#
loop_
_entity.id
_entity.type
_entity.pdbx_description
1 polymer ?
#
loop_
_entity_poly.entity_id
_entity_poly.type
_entity_poly.pdbx_seq_one_letter_code
_entity_poly.pdbx_strand_id
1 'polypeptide(L)'
;MSDKNEFDWEEYEAITKYIYGALGEQYGIKVKDYGRNCKIKGKSGVYHQVDVLTEQLQGGQPLLTAIECKYWNKKVNKDIVMKLSKTMEDSGIANGVVVCRAGFTRDTLTFAEHEGIKLVQLWEAGENDADFKKTVEIGILDININAVLSRGVVTSIDLGSKTIAVTSEDEMVDLHYVKLHDASGNTISLSEFLKEFSKEVQRRGELLKTTTIEYPLNRKLFWKQSNSEIAFEKIAITGFFSETDQSSKRSFLLTDQVWMIMNEIFDKRKLTISKSGLIWHLP
;
A
#
# COMPACT_ATOMS: atom_id res chain seq x y z
N MET A 1 -3.04 -5.54 23.68
CA MET A 1 -3.21 -6.65 22.72
C MET A 1 -1.81 -7.04 22.29
N SER A 2 -1.43 -8.30 22.53
CA SER A 2 -0.06 -8.78 22.38
C SER A 2 0.25 -9.07 20.90
N ASP A 3 0.84 -8.11 20.22
CA ASP A 3 1.41 -8.29 18.87
C ASP A 3 2.70 -9.12 18.97
N LYS A 4 2.55 -10.45 19.00
CA LYS A 4 3.62 -11.39 18.67
C LYS A 4 3.08 -12.41 17.70
N ASN A 5 3.03 -12.05 16.42
CA ASN A 5 3.26 -13.04 15.37
C ASN A 5 4.75 -13.36 15.43
N GLU A 6 5.10 -14.31 16.29
CA GLU A 6 6.46 -14.83 16.36
C GLU A 6 6.64 -15.76 15.16
N PHE A 7 7.50 -15.34 14.23
CA PHE A 7 7.87 -16.09 13.04
C PHE A 7 8.19 -17.55 13.40
N ASP A 8 7.33 -18.47 12.99
CA ASP A 8 7.41 -19.87 13.39
C ASP A 8 7.79 -20.80 12.23
N TRP A 9 7.86 -22.10 12.51
CA TRP A 9 8.27 -23.07 11.51
C TRP A 9 7.21 -23.29 10.42
N GLU A 10 5.92 -23.08 10.70
CA GLU A 10 4.85 -23.22 9.70
C GLU A 10 4.90 -22.04 8.72
N GLU A 11 5.14 -20.83 9.23
CA GLU A 11 5.40 -19.65 8.39
C GLU A 11 6.66 -19.85 7.53
N TYR A 12 7.73 -20.43 8.10
CA TYR A 12 8.96 -20.73 7.36
C TYR A 12 8.75 -21.71 6.20
N GLU A 13 7.92 -22.74 6.39
CA GLU A 13 7.50 -23.65 5.33
C GLU A 13 6.65 -22.94 4.27
N ALA A 14 5.71 -22.09 4.68
CA ALA A 14 4.86 -21.31 3.77
C ALA A 14 5.68 -20.34 2.90
N ILE A 15 6.72 -19.73 3.46
CA ILE A 15 7.64 -18.85 2.72
C ILE A 15 8.51 -19.65 1.77
N THR A 16 9.03 -20.79 2.22
CA THR A 16 9.79 -21.69 1.36
C THR A 16 8.95 -22.12 0.16
N LYS A 17 7.70 -22.53 0.39
CA LYS A 17 6.71 -22.81 -0.66
C LYS A 17 6.55 -21.63 -1.60
N TYR A 18 6.34 -20.42 -1.07
CA TYR A 18 6.16 -19.21 -1.88
C TYR A 18 7.36 -18.97 -2.79
N ILE A 19 8.57 -19.01 -2.24
CA ILE A 19 9.83 -18.78 -2.97
C ILE A 19 9.98 -19.77 -4.12
N TYR A 20 9.82 -21.08 -3.85
CA TYR A 20 9.98 -22.11 -4.88
C TYR A 20 8.85 -22.08 -5.92
N GLY A 21 7.62 -21.71 -5.53
CA GLY A 21 6.53 -21.46 -6.45
C GLY A 21 6.83 -20.28 -7.39
N ALA A 22 7.20 -19.12 -6.83
CA ALA A 22 7.44 -17.90 -7.57
C ALA A 22 8.66 -18.01 -8.51
N LEU A 23 9.79 -18.54 -8.02
CA LEU A 23 10.99 -18.72 -8.85
C LEU A 23 10.79 -19.78 -9.93
N GLY A 24 9.99 -20.81 -9.61
CA GLY A 24 9.78 -21.97 -10.45
C GLY A 24 8.70 -21.81 -11.52
N GLU A 25 7.80 -20.83 -11.38
CA GLU A 25 6.66 -20.63 -12.27
C GLU A 25 7.08 -20.48 -13.74
N GLN A 26 8.10 -19.66 -14.00
CA GLN A 26 8.66 -19.46 -15.35
C GLN A 26 9.24 -20.73 -15.98
N TYR A 27 9.60 -21.73 -15.15
CA TYR A 27 10.14 -23.03 -15.56
C TYR A 27 9.07 -24.14 -15.56
N GLY A 28 7.81 -23.79 -15.33
CA GLY A 28 6.70 -24.73 -15.26
C GLY A 28 6.68 -25.59 -13.98
N ILE A 29 7.39 -25.18 -12.93
CA ILE A 29 7.35 -25.82 -11.62
C ILE A 29 6.07 -25.36 -10.89
N LYS A 30 5.35 -26.31 -10.31
CA LYS A 30 4.14 -26.07 -9.52
C LYS A 30 4.29 -26.66 -8.13
N VAL A 31 3.74 -25.98 -7.12
CA VAL A 31 3.60 -26.54 -5.78
C VAL A 31 2.45 -27.56 -5.82
N LYS A 32 2.76 -28.81 -5.51
CA LYS A 32 1.78 -29.91 -5.48
C LYS A 32 1.08 -30.00 -4.13
N ASP A 33 1.83 -29.91 -3.05
CA ASP A 33 1.33 -29.95 -1.68
C ASP A 33 2.38 -29.37 -0.70
N TYR A 34 1.98 -29.02 0.53
CA TYR A 34 2.89 -28.51 1.58
C TYR A 34 2.33 -28.65 2.99
N GLY A 35 3.20 -28.57 4.00
CA GLY A 35 2.86 -28.60 5.42
C GLY A 35 2.52 -30.00 5.94
N ARG A 36 1.91 -30.06 7.14
CA ARG A 36 1.64 -31.31 7.89
C ARG A 36 0.87 -32.40 7.14
N ASN A 37 0.09 -32.02 6.12
CA ASN A 37 -0.75 -32.94 5.36
C ASN A 37 -0.09 -33.43 4.06
N CYS A 38 1.06 -32.87 3.69
CA CYS A 38 1.84 -33.27 2.53
C CYS A 38 2.50 -34.63 2.80
N LYS A 39 1.76 -35.69 2.47
CA LYS A 39 2.14 -37.07 2.73
C LYS A 39 2.20 -37.86 1.44
N ILE A 40 3.29 -38.59 1.26
CA ILE A 40 3.58 -39.37 0.06
C ILE A 40 3.76 -40.82 0.48
N LYS A 41 3.10 -41.74 -0.22
CA LYS A 41 3.22 -43.17 0.06
C LYS A 41 4.45 -43.73 -0.65
N GLY A 42 5.39 -44.27 0.11
CA GLY A 42 6.57 -44.95 -0.42
C GLY A 42 6.26 -46.35 -0.97
N LYS A 43 7.22 -46.92 -1.70
CA LYS A 43 7.20 -48.30 -2.21
C LYS A 43 7.12 -49.32 -1.07
N SER A 44 7.67 -48.99 0.09
CA SER A 44 7.55 -49.75 1.35
C SER A 44 6.11 -49.81 1.89
N GLY A 45 5.20 -48.98 1.40
CA GLY A 45 3.85 -48.80 1.91
C GLY A 45 3.72 -47.79 3.06
N VAL A 46 4.85 -47.27 3.56
CA VAL A 46 4.90 -46.24 4.61
C VAL A 46 4.60 -44.86 4.03
N TYR A 47 3.90 -44.02 4.79
CA TYR A 47 3.71 -42.62 4.43
C TYR A 47 4.85 -41.76 4.98
N HIS A 48 5.47 -40.99 4.09
CA HIS A 48 6.47 -40.00 4.42
C HIS A 48 5.86 -38.60 4.34
N GLN A 49 6.12 -37.78 5.35
CA GLN A 49 5.81 -36.34 5.27
C GLN A 49 6.99 -35.61 4.63
N VAL A 50 6.69 -34.65 3.76
CA VAL A 50 7.66 -33.66 3.26
C VAL A 50 7.08 -32.27 3.45
N ASP A 51 7.93 -31.28 3.72
CA ASP A 51 7.44 -29.95 4.12
C ASP A 51 6.89 -29.16 2.92
N VAL A 52 7.54 -29.26 1.75
CA VAL A 52 6.99 -28.79 0.47
C VAL A 52 7.28 -29.80 -0.63
N LEU A 53 6.28 -30.08 -1.46
CA LEU A 53 6.42 -30.91 -2.66
C LEU A 53 6.13 -30.07 -3.90
N THR A 54 7.08 -30.05 -4.84
CA THR A 54 6.89 -29.41 -6.14
C THR A 54 6.96 -30.43 -7.27
N GLU A 55 6.33 -30.09 -8.39
CA GLU A 55 6.26 -30.91 -9.60
C GLU A 55 6.62 -30.07 -10.81
N GLN A 56 7.43 -30.63 -11.69
CA GLN A 56 7.73 -30.09 -13.01
C GLN A 56 7.46 -31.15 -14.06
N LEU A 57 6.84 -30.79 -15.19
CA LEU A 57 6.65 -31.74 -16.29
C LEU A 57 7.87 -31.71 -17.22
N GLN A 58 8.57 -32.83 -17.32
CA GLN A 58 9.68 -33.02 -18.27
C GLN A 58 9.32 -34.15 -19.24
N GLY A 59 9.14 -33.83 -20.52
CA GLY A 59 8.72 -34.81 -21.53
C GLY A 59 7.37 -35.49 -21.20
N GLY A 60 6.48 -34.77 -20.51
CA GLY A 60 5.18 -35.30 -20.07
C GLY A 60 5.22 -36.16 -18.80
N GLN A 61 6.41 -36.44 -18.25
CA GLN A 61 6.56 -37.16 -16.98
C GLN A 61 6.71 -36.17 -15.81
N PRO A 62 6.03 -36.40 -14.68
CA PRO A 62 6.16 -35.55 -13.50
C PRO A 62 7.50 -35.82 -12.80
N LEU A 63 8.32 -34.78 -12.71
CA LEU A 63 9.54 -34.74 -11.92
C LEU A 63 9.24 -34.07 -10.58
N LEU A 64 9.30 -34.84 -9.50
CA LEU A 64 9.02 -34.34 -8.16
C LEU A 64 10.29 -33.85 -7.47
N THR A 65 10.15 -32.76 -6.73
CA THR A 65 11.18 -32.25 -5.81
C THR A 65 10.61 -32.17 -4.40
N ALA A 66 11.22 -32.88 -3.45
CA ALA A 66 10.92 -32.78 -2.04
C ALA A 66 11.79 -31.71 -1.37
N ILE A 67 11.18 -30.87 -0.56
CA ILE A 67 11.85 -29.81 0.17
C ILE A 67 11.58 -30.02 1.66
N GLU A 68 12.65 -30.14 2.43
CA GLU A 68 12.61 -30.26 3.89
C GLU A 68 13.09 -28.94 4.52
N CYS A 69 12.28 -28.38 5.41
CA CYS A 69 12.51 -27.13 6.11
C CYS A 69 13.00 -27.41 7.54
N LYS A 70 14.06 -26.71 7.96
CA LYS A 70 14.61 -26.79 9.32
C LYS A 70 14.81 -25.38 9.88
N TYR A 71 13.73 -24.86 10.47
CA TYR A 71 13.74 -23.58 11.18
C TYR A 71 14.35 -23.74 12.58
N TRP A 72 15.66 -23.98 12.62
CA TRP A 72 16.43 -24.19 13.84
C TRP A 72 17.49 -23.10 14.05
N ASN A 73 17.77 -22.78 15.31
CA ASN A 73 18.85 -21.87 15.71
C ASN A 73 20.23 -22.55 15.76
N LYS A 74 20.35 -23.78 15.24
CA LYS A 74 21.59 -24.55 15.17
C LYS A 74 21.77 -25.13 13.78
N LYS A 75 23.03 -25.38 13.42
CA LYS A 75 23.37 -25.98 12.13
C LYS A 75 22.70 -27.33 11.95
N VAL A 76 22.17 -27.56 10.75
CA VAL A 76 21.62 -28.85 10.34
C VAL A 76 22.76 -29.85 10.15
N ASN A 77 22.57 -31.05 10.67
CA ASN A 77 23.50 -32.17 10.56
C ASN A 77 23.10 -33.12 9.41
N LYS A 78 23.96 -34.08 9.10
CA LYS A 78 23.79 -35.01 7.97
C LYS A 78 22.55 -35.90 8.09
N ASP A 79 22.02 -36.10 9.30
CA ASP A 79 20.87 -36.98 9.54
C ASP A 79 19.62 -36.52 8.79
N ILE A 80 19.45 -35.21 8.63
CA ILE A 80 18.33 -34.64 7.88
C ILE A 80 18.45 -34.98 6.39
N VAL A 81 19.65 -34.87 5.83
CA VAL A 81 19.92 -35.22 4.43
C VAL A 81 19.76 -36.72 4.21
N MET A 82 20.26 -37.55 5.13
CA MET A 82 20.09 -39.02 5.07
C MET A 82 18.61 -39.41 5.10
N LYS A 83 17.82 -38.79 5.99
CA LYS A 83 16.37 -39.02 6.07
C LYS A 83 15.69 -38.64 4.75
N LEU A 84 15.99 -37.45 4.22
CA LEU A 84 15.39 -36.99 2.96
C LEU A 84 15.77 -37.90 1.79
N SER A 85 17.04 -38.28 1.65
CA SER A 85 17.52 -39.22 0.63
C SER A 85 16.74 -40.55 0.67
N LYS A 86 16.54 -41.13 1.87
CA LYS A 86 15.77 -42.37 2.02
C LYS A 86 14.27 -42.19 1.73
N THR A 87 13.68 -41.07 2.12
CA THR A 87 12.30 -40.72 1.76
C THR A 87 12.14 -40.63 0.24
N MET A 88 13.09 -39.99 -0.44
CA MET A 88 13.10 -39.83 -1.90
C MET A 88 13.22 -41.17 -2.63
N GLU A 89 14.16 -42.02 -2.19
CA GLU A 89 14.38 -43.37 -2.74
C GLU A 89 13.11 -44.23 -2.65
N ASP A 90 12.49 -44.25 -1.46
CA ASP A 90 11.27 -45.01 -1.20
C ASP A 90 10.06 -44.43 -1.96
N SER A 91 9.96 -43.11 -2.08
CA SER A 91 8.81 -42.43 -2.71
C SER A 91 8.97 -42.18 -4.22
N GLY A 92 10.12 -42.50 -4.81
CA GLY A 92 10.39 -42.23 -6.23
C GLY A 92 10.50 -40.74 -6.57
N ILE A 93 10.95 -39.91 -5.62
CA ILE A 93 11.14 -38.47 -5.82
C ILE A 93 12.56 -38.25 -6.37
N ALA A 94 12.67 -37.44 -7.42
CA ALA A 94 13.92 -37.30 -8.16
C ALA A 94 14.88 -36.30 -7.54
N ASN A 95 14.37 -35.19 -6.99
CA ASN A 95 15.18 -34.10 -6.47
C ASN A 95 14.88 -33.81 -5.01
N GLY A 96 15.91 -33.37 -4.28
CA GLY A 96 15.83 -33.02 -2.87
C GLY A 96 16.42 -31.64 -2.59
N VAL A 97 15.78 -30.90 -1.69
CA VAL A 97 16.28 -29.63 -1.16
C VAL A 97 16.13 -29.65 0.36
N VAL A 98 17.17 -29.22 1.09
CA VAL A 98 17.06 -28.88 2.51
C VAL A 98 17.24 -27.39 2.69
N VAL A 99 16.24 -26.75 3.31
CA VAL A 99 16.22 -25.32 3.61
C VAL A 99 16.37 -25.13 5.11
N CYS A 100 17.30 -24.28 5.55
CA CYS A 100 17.50 -24.03 6.98
C CYS A 100 17.87 -22.58 7.32
N ARG A 101 17.64 -22.20 8.57
CA ARG A 101 17.98 -20.85 9.06
C ARG A 101 19.47 -20.70 9.39
N ALA A 102 19.99 -21.58 10.24
CA ALA A 102 21.31 -21.41 10.86
C ALA A 102 22.50 -22.04 10.07
N GLY A 103 22.24 -22.62 8.90
CA GLY A 103 23.26 -23.23 8.03
C GLY A 103 23.53 -24.70 8.33
N PHE A 104 24.65 -25.22 7.82
CA PHE A 104 24.95 -26.65 7.79
C PHE A 104 26.32 -26.97 8.38
N THR A 105 26.48 -28.18 8.92
CA THR A 105 27.80 -28.69 9.31
C THR A 105 28.63 -29.10 8.09
N ARG A 106 29.97 -29.20 8.23
CA ARG A 106 30.86 -29.62 7.14
C ARG A 106 30.46 -30.98 6.55
N ASP A 107 30.20 -31.96 7.41
CA ASP A 107 29.78 -33.30 6.98
C ASP A 107 28.47 -33.27 6.20
N THR A 108 27.55 -32.38 6.56
CA THR A 108 26.27 -32.23 5.87
C THR A 108 26.46 -31.67 4.47
N LEU A 109 27.37 -30.69 4.30
CA LEU A 109 27.72 -30.15 2.99
C LEU A 109 28.29 -31.26 2.09
N THR A 110 29.30 -31.98 2.57
CA THR A 110 29.95 -33.06 1.81
C THR A 110 28.97 -34.18 1.43
N PHE A 111 28.12 -34.60 2.37
CA PHE A 111 27.18 -35.68 2.12
C PHE A 111 26.05 -35.24 1.17
N ALA A 112 25.49 -34.04 1.32
CA ALA A 112 24.45 -33.54 0.44
C ALA A 112 24.93 -33.38 -1.00
N GLU A 113 26.16 -32.92 -1.20
CA GLU A 113 26.78 -32.81 -2.52
C GLU A 113 26.94 -34.19 -3.18
N HIS A 114 27.37 -35.20 -2.42
CA HIS A 114 27.44 -36.59 -2.89
C HIS A 114 26.07 -37.15 -3.29
N GLU A 115 25.03 -36.90 -2.48
CA GLU A 115 23.67 -37.38 -2.74
C GLU A 115 22.91 -36.56 -3.79
N GLY A 116 23.47 -35.44 -4.28
CA GLY A 116 22.79 -34.53 -5.19
C GLY A 116 21.62 -33.76 -4.55
N ILE A 117 21.61 -33.62 -3.22
CA ILE A 117 20.58 -32.87 -2.49
C ILE A 117 21.02 -31.42 -2.34
N LYS A 118 20.21 -30.47 -2.80
CA LYS A 118 20.53 -29.04 -2.69
C LYS A 118 20.42 -28.55 -1.25
N LEU A 119 21.31 -27.66 -0.86
CA LEU A 119 21.30 -27.01 0.44
C LEU A 119 21.07 -25.51 0.29
N VAL A 120 20.10 -25.00 1.05
CA VAL A 120 19.72 -23.59 1.05
C VAL A 120 19.71 -23.06 2.47
N GLN A 121 20.31 -21.89 2.65
CA GLN A 121 20.18 -21.12 3.88
C GLN A 121 19.19 -19.98 3.64
N LEU A 122 18.12 -19.89 4.43
CA LEU A 122 17.10 -18.85 4.34
C LEU A 122 16.89 -18.22 5.71
N TRP A 123 17.18 -16.93 5.85
CA TRP A 123 17.10 -16.23 7.13
C TRP A 123 16.56 -14.82 6.97
N GLU A 124 16.01 -14.28 8.07
CA GLU A 124 15.65 -12.87 8.16
C GLU A 124 16.92 -12.02 8.19
N ALA A 125 16.98 -10.99 7.34
CA ALA A 125 18.12 -10.08 7.30
C ALA A 125 18.26 -9.37 8.65
N GLY A 126 19.46 -9.46 9.25
CA GLY A 126 19.80 -8.82 10.52
C GLY A 126 20.95 -7.83 10.36
N GLU A 127 21.30 -7.10 11.42
CA GLU A 127 22.30 -6.02 11.39
C GLU A 127 23.67 -6.40 10.82
N ASN A 128 24.03 -7.69 10.87
CA ASN A 128 25.29 -8.21 10.32
C ASN A 128 25.25 -8.50 8.81
N ASP A 129 24.06 -8.43 8.20
CA ASP A 129 23.89 -8.63 6.76
C ASP A 129 24.10 -7.31 6.01
N ALA A 130 24.90 -7.34 4.94
CA ALA A 130 25.12 -6.17 4.08
C ALA A 130 23.82 -5.60 3.47
N ASP A 131 22.79 -6.44 3.35
CA ASP A 131 21.51 -6.10 2.75
C ASP A 131 20.45 -5.71 3.80
N PHE A 132 20.84 -5.61 5.08
CA PHE A 132 19.93 -5.22 6.15
C PHE A 132 19.35 -3.83 5.92
N LYS A 133 18.02 -3.73 6.01
CA LYS A 133 17.25 -2.50 5.75
C LYS A 133 17.46 -1.89 4.37
N LYS A 134 18.11 -2.59 3.44
CA LYS A 134 18.32 -2.11 2.08
C LYS A 134 16.98 -1.93 1.38
N THR A 135 16.79 -0.74 0.85
CA THR A 135 15.61 -0.36 0.09
C THR A 135 15.81 -0.71 -1.38
N VAL A 136 14.77 -1.20 -2.03
CA VAL A 136 14.73 -1.52 -3.45
C VAL A 136 13.66 -0.66 -4.11
N GLU A 137 14.05 0.03 -5.17
CA GLU A 137 13.14 0.82 -5.99
C GLU A 137 12.36 -0.13 -6.91
N ILE A 138 11.04 -0.11 -6.77
CA ILE A 138 10.13 -0.95 -7.56
C ILE A 138 9.71 -0.20 -8.84
N GLY A 139 9.51 1.11 -8.73
CA GLY A 139 9.09 1.95 -9.85
C GLY A 139 8.56 3.31 -9.40
N ILE A 140 8.04 4.07 -10.36
CA ILE A 140 7.44 5.39 -10.11
C ILE A 140 5.95 5.32 -10.42
N LEU A 141 5.14 5.79 -9.47
CA LEU A 141 3.71 6.01 -9.66
C LEU A 141 3.46 7.50 -9.91
N ASP A 142 3.03 7.83 -11.14
CA ASP A 142 2.59 9.17 -11.49
C ASP A 142 1.07 9.29 -11.37
N ILE A 143 0.63 10.26 -10.57
CA ILE A 143 -0.78 10.62 -10.37
C ILE A 143 -1.00 12.01 -10.96
N ASN A 144 -1.86 12.06 -11.98
CA ASN A 144 -2.32 13.30 -12.60
C ASN A 144 -3.76 13.57 -12.14
N ILE A 145 -3.95 14.63 -11.36
CA ILE A 145 -5.27 15.08 -10.91
C ILE A 145 -5.62 16.29 -11.74
N ASN A 146 -6.70 16.19 -12.52
CA ASN A 146 -7.24 17.32 -13.26
C ASN A 146 -8.46 17.86 -12.51
N ALA A 147 -8.40 19.11 -12.05
CA ALA A 147 -9.47 19.72 -11.28
C ALA A 147 -9.60 21.19 -11.64
N VAL A 148 -10.82 21.65 -11.84
CA VAL A 148 -11.14 23.08 -12.03
C VAL A 148 -12.05 23.50 -10.89
N LEU A 149 -11.66 24.53 -10.16
CA LEU A 149 -12.49 25.14 -9.13
C LEU A 149 -13.30 26.30 -9.73
N SER A 150 -14.62 26.12 -9.80
CA SER A 150 -15.56 27.15 -10.26
C SER A 150 -16.30 27.75 -9.06
N ARG A 151 -16.22 29.07 -8.84
CA ARG A 151 -16.91 29.75 -7.72
C ARG A 151 -17.26 31.21 -8.04
N GLY A 152 -18.31 31.72 -7.39
CA GLY A 152 -18.56 33.16 -7.30
C GLY A 152 -17.64 33.82 -6.26
N VAL A 153 -16.93 34.86 -6.67
CA VAL A 153 -16.07 35.68 -5.80
C VAL A 153 -16.81 36.97 -5.47
N VAL A 154 -17.02 37.24 -4.19
CA VAL A 154 -17.62 38.48 -3.70
C VAL A 154 -16.51 39.49 -3.44
N THR A 155 -16.65 40.69 -3.98
CA THR A 155 -15.67 41.79 -3.82
C THR A 155 -16.22 42.92 -2.96
N SER A 156 -17.54 43.12 -2.93
CA SER A 156 -18.16 44.04 -2.00
C SER A 156 -19.63 43.73 -1.70
N ILE A 157 -20.08 44.19 -0.54
CA ILE A 157 -21.48 44.14 -0.11
C ILE A 157 -21.91 45.55 0.28
N ASP A 158 -22.89 46.10 -0.40
CA ASP A 158 -23.48 47.40 -0.14
C ASP A 158 -24.83 47.27 0.58
N LEU A 159 -24.91 47.88 1.76
CA LEU A 159 -26.11 47.95 2.60
C LEU A 159 -26.78 49.33 2.51
N GLY A 160 -26.43 50.13 1.50
CA GLY A 160 -26.93 51.47 1.25
C GLY A 160 -26.21 52.56 2.06
N SER A 161 -26.16 52.42 3.39
CA SER A 161 -25.44 53.36 4.27
C SER A 161 -23.97 53.00 4.48
N LYS A 162 -23.60 51.74 4.18
CA LYS A 162 -22.25 51.21 4.35
C LYS A 162 -21.95 50.20 3.25
N THR A 163 -20.78 50.35 2.64
CA THR A 163 -20.21 49.35 1.73
C THR A 163 -19.05 48.63 2.43
N ILE A 164 -19.05 47.32 2.35
CA ILE A 164 -18.03 46.43 2.90
C ILE A 164 -17.22 45.93 1.71
N ALA A 165 -15.93 46.25 1.66
CA ALA A 165 -15.02 45.60 0.72
C ALA A 165 -14.63 44.22 1.27
N VAL A 166 -14.55 43.22 0.40
CA VAL A 166 -14.07 41.87 0.73
C VAL A 166 -12.77 41.67 -0.02
N THR A 167 -11.68 41.64 0.72
CA THR A 167 -10.31 41.68 0.19
C THR A 167 -9.52 40.40 0.49
N SER A 168 -10.02 39.55 1.40
CA SER A 168 -9.39 38.27 1.76
C SER A 168 -10.42 37.15 1.91
N GLU A 169 -9.93 35.89 1.90
CA GLU A 169 -10.79 34.73 2.17
C GLU A 169 -11.25 34.69 3.63
N ASP A 170 -10.42 35.12 4.59
CA ASP A 170 -10.79 35.18 6.01
C ASP A 170 -11.97 36.14 6.24
N GLU A 171 -11.97 37.32 5.61
CA GLU A 171 -13.11 38.25 5.65
C GLU A 171 -14.38 37.63 5.08
N MET A 172 -14.26 36.84 4.01
CA MET A 172 -15.38 36.12 3.42
C MET A 172 -15.91 35.01 4.34
N VAL A 173 -15.04 34.29 5.04
CA VAL A 173 -15.42 33.29 6.05
C VAL A 173 -16.22 33.95 7.17
N ASP A 174 -15.74 35.08 7.70
CA ASP A 174 -16.44 35.82 8.75
C ASP A 174 -17.84 36.28 8.31
N LEU A 175 -17.95 36.82 7.08
CA LEU A 175 -19.22 37.24 6.50
C LEU A 175 -20.21 36.07 6.33
N HIS A 176 -19.72 34.84 6.14
CA HIS A 176 -20.57 33.65 6.07
C HIS A 176 -21.33 33.36 7.36
N TYR A 177 -20.77 33.75 8.51
CA TYR A 177 -21.38 33.53 9.83
C TYR A 177 -22.21 34.71 10.32
N VAL A 178 -22.29 35.80 9.55
CA VAL A 178 -23.07 36.98 9.93
C VAL A 178 -24.57 36.66 9.95
N LYS A 179 -25.20 37.04 11.08
CA LYS A 179 -26.63 37.00 11.32
C LYS A 179 -27.19 38.43 11.31
N LEU A 180 -28.26 38.61 10.55
CA LEU A 180 -29.03 39.84 10.42
C LEU A 180 -30.35 39.65 11.15
N HIS A 181 -30.86 40.68 11.82
CA HIS A 181 -32.14 40.61 12.53
C HIS A 181 -33.15 41.64 12.02
N ASP A 182 -34.44 41.33 12.12
CA ASP A 182 -35.50 42.30 11.88
C ASP A 182 -35.99 42.95 13.20
N ALA A 183 -36.89 43.92 13.10
CA ALA A 183 -37.46 44.61 14.26
C ALA A 183 -38.28 43.70 15.21
N SER A 184 -38.68 42.51 14.75
CA SER A 184 -39.39 41.50 15.55
C SER A 184 -38.43 40.49 16.21
N GLY A 185 -37.12 40.61 15.96
CA GLY A 185 -36.10 39.71 16.48
C GLY A 185 -35.88 38.44 15.63
N ASN A 186 -36.54 38.29 14.49
CA ASN A 186 -36.28 37.16 13.58
C ASN A 186 -34.90 37.32 12.95
N THR A 187 -34.20 36.21 12.74
CA THR A 187 -32.85 36.20 12.19
C THR A 187 -32.81 35.66 10.75
N ILE A 188 -31.99 36.27 9.90
CA ILE A 188 -31.67 35.82 8.53
C ILE A 188 -30.14 35.78 8.40
N SER A 189 -29.59 34.75 7.76
CA SER A 189 -28.13 34.66 7.57
C SER A 189 -27.69 35.43 6.32
N LEU A 190 -26.60 36.20 6.43
CA LEU A 190 -25.98 36.83 5.26
C LEU A 190 -25.53 35.77 4.23
N SER A 191 -25.18 34.57 4.69
CA SER A 191 -24.79 33.45 3.82
C SER A 191 -25.87 33.04 2.81
N GLU A 192 -27.15 33.30 3.08
CA GLU A 192 -28.23 33.03 2.12
C GLU A 192 -28.07 33.90 0.88
N PHE A 193 -27.83 35.20 1.05
CA PHE A 193 -27.57 36.13 -0.06
C PHE A 193 -26.26 35.83 -0.78
N LEU A 194 -25.20 35.44 -0.06
CA LEU A 194 -23.91 35.06 -0.65
C LEU A 194 -24.03 33.79 -1.51
N LYS A 195 -24.82 32.81 -1.06
CA LYS A 195 -25.10 31.57 -1.82
C LYS A 195 -25.89 31.86 -3.08
N GLU A 196 -26.95 32.68 -2.99
CA GLU A 196 -27.74 33.05 -4.16
C GLU A 196 -26.94 33.89 -5.16
N PHE A 197 -26.10 34.80 -4.68
CA PHE A 197 -25.15 35.54 -5.53
C PHE A 197 -24.23 34.58 -6.29
N SER A 198 -23.59 33.65 -5.58
CA SER A 198 -22.68 32.66 -6.17
C SER A 198 -23.37 31.81 -7.23
N LYS A 199 -24.59 31.31 -6.95
CA LYS A 199 -25.41 30.56 -7.92
C LYS A 199 -25.75 31.39 -9.15
N GLU A 200 -26.11 32.65 -8.99
CA GLU A 200 -26.53 33.52 -10.09
C GLU A 200 -25.35 33.87 -11.01
N VAL A 201 -24.19 34.22 -10.46
CA VAL A 201 -23.00 34.48 -11.30
C VAL A 201 -22.50 33.21 -11.99
N GLN A 202 -22.60 32.06 -11.33
CA GLN A 202 -22.29 30.76 -11.94
C GLN A 202 -23.29 30.40 -13.06
N ARG A 203 -24.59 30.66 -12.86
CA ARG A 203 -25.63 30.43 -13.87
C ARG A 203 -25.42 31.30 -15.11
N ARG A 204 -24.91 32.53 -14.94
CA ARG A 204 -24.56 33.42 -16.05
C ARG A 204 -23.34 32.92 -16.82
N GLY A 205 -22.38 32.29 -16.13
CA GLY A 205 -21.17 31.72 -16.76
C GLY A 205 -20.22 32.77 -17.34
N GLU A 206 -20.40 34.05 -17.03
CA GLU A 206 -19.59 35.15 -17.56
C GLU A 206 -18.31 35.31 -16.73
N LEU A 207 -17.23 34.65 -17.15
CA LEU A 207 -15.94 34.64 -16.46
C LEU A 207 -15.38 36.05 -16.24
N LEU A 208 -14.96 36.32 -15.00
CA LEU A 208 -14.31 37.56 -14.55
C LEU A 208 -15.11 38.85 -14.83
N LYS A 209 -16.38 38.73 -15.22
CA LYS A 209 -17.24 39.88 -15.45
C LYS A 209 -17.85 40.34 -14.14
N THR A 210 -17.45 41.54 -13.71
CA THR A 210 -18.03 42.20 -12.53
C THR A 210 -19.54 42.33 -12.69
N THR A 211 -20.26 41.83 -11.71
CA THR A 211 -21.71 41.81 -11.63
C THR A 211 -22.14 42.29 -10.26
N THR A 212 -23.11 43.20 -10.22
CA THR A 212 -23.80 43.60 -8.99
C THR A 212 -25.22 43.05 -9.03
N ILE A 213 -25.65 42.39 -7.97
CA ILE A 213 -27.02 41.90 -7.79
C ILE A 213 -27.62 42.57 -6.57
N GLU A 214 -28.73 43.27 -6.79
CA GLU A 214 -29.50 43.88 -5.71
C GLU A 214 -30.61 42.96 -5.23
N TYR A 215 -30.70 42.79 -3.91
CA TYR A 215 -31.71 42.04 -3.21
C TYR A 215 -32.59 43.03 -2.44
N PRO A 216 -33.75 43.43 -2.99
CA PRO A 216 -34.68 44.29 -2.27
C PRO A 216 -35.26 43.53 -1.08
N LEU A 217 -35.29 44.17 0.09
CA LEU A 217 -35.86 43.57 1.29
C LEU A 217 -37.29 44.08 1.49
N ASN A 218 -38.19 43.17 1.84
CA ASN A 218 -39.58 43.52 2.20
C ASN A 218 -39.71 44.07 3.63
N ARG A 219 -38.61 44.12 4.38
CA ARG A 219 -38.52 44.62 5.75
C ARG A 219 -37.14 45.17 6.01
N LYS A 220 -37.04 46.06 6.99
CA LYS A 220 -35.77 46.59 7.47
C LYS A 220 -35.01 45.54 8.27
N LEU A 221 -33.74 45.34 7.92
CA LEU A 221 -32.83 44.47 8.64
C LEU A 221 -31.75 45.30 9.34
N PHE A 222 -31.19 44.70 10.38
CA PHE A 222 -30.20 45.28 11.24
C PHE A 222 -29.01 44.33 11.35
N TRP A 223 -27.81 44.88 11.28
CA TRP A 223 -26.57 44.15 11.54
C TRP A 223 -25.89 44.75 12.77
N LYS A 224 -25.88 43.98 13.86
CA LYS A 224 -25.22 44.37 15.10
C LYS A 224 -23.71 44.08 15.01
N GLN A 225 -22.92 45.14 15.10
CA GLN A 225 -21.47 45.10 15.26
C GLN A 225 -21.12 45.45 16.71
N SER A 226 -19.87 45.21 17.14
CA SER A 226 -19.46 45.37 18.54
C SER A 226 -19.81 46.75 19.14
N ASN A 227 -19.74 47.82 18.34
CA ASN A 227 -19.95 49.20 18.79
C ASN A 227 -21.02 49.96 18.00
N SER A 228 -21.72 49.32 17.06
CA SER A 228 -22.72 50.00 16.21
C SER A 228 -23.75 49.03 15.65
N GLU A 229 -24.91 49.54 15.26
CA GLU A 229 -25.91 48.77 14.53
C GLU A 229 -26.18 49.47 13.20
N ILE A 230 -26.11 48.71 12.12
CA ILE A 230 -26.35 49.22 10.76
C ILE A 230 -27.73 48.75 10.35
N ALA A 231 -28.62 49.69 10.03
CA ALA A 231 -29.94 49.39 9.53
C ALA A 231 -30.01 49.60 8.01
N PHE A 232 -30.64 48.68 7.29
CA PHE A 232 -30.69 48.69 5.83
C PHE A 232 -31.97 48.01 5.30
N GLU A 233 -32.36 48.40 4.09
CA GLU A 233 -33.58 47.93 3.40
C GLU A 233 -33.26 47.30 2.03
N LYS A 234 -31.98 47.28 1.65
CA LYS A 234 -31.46 46.59 0.49
C LYS A 234 -30.10 45.99 0.80
N ILE A 235 -29.76 44.91 0.10
CA ILE A 235 -28.41 44.34 0.05
C ILE A 235 -28.03 44.28 -1.42
N ALA A 236 -26.91 44.88 -1.80
CA ALA A 236 -26.34 44.70 -3.13
C ALA A 236 -24.98 44.01 -3.01
N ILE A 237 -24.82 42.87 -3.70
CA ILE A 237 -23.57 42.11 -3.68
C ILE A 237 -22.89 42.29 -5.02
N THR A 238 -21.63 42.73 -4.99
CA THR A 238 -20.79 42.86 -6.18
C THR A 238 -19.69 41.81 -6.15
N GLY A 239 -19.41 41.24 -7.32
CA GLY A 239 -18.41 40.20 -7.47
C GLY A 239 -18.34 39.68 -8.90
N PHE A 240 -17.73 38.52 -9.11
CA PHE A 240 -17.60 37.90 -10.42
C PHE A 240 -17.55 36.38 -10.33
N PHE A 241 -17.82 35.69 -11.43
CA PHE A 241 -17.60 34.24 -11.53
C PHE A 241 -16.15 33.96 -11.93
N SER A 242 -15.48 33.06 -11.21
CA SER A 242 -14.10 32.65 -11.48
C SER A 242 -13.99 31.15 -11.65
N GLU A 243 -13.14 30.74 -12.58
CA GLU A 243 -12.66 29.36 -12.71
C GLU A 243 -11.14 29.36 -12.56
N THR A 244 -10.61 28.42 -11.80
CA THR A 244 -9.18 28.30 -11.59
C THR A 244 -8.77 26.84 -11.73
N ASP A 245 -7.76 26.60 -12.56
CA ASP A 245 -7.14 25.29 -12.69
C ASP A 245 -6.41 24.95 -11.38
N GLN A 246 -6.81 23.83 -10.78
CA GLN A 246 -6.22 23.23 -9.58
C GLN A 246 -5.58 21.88 -9.92
N SER A 247 -5.35 21.62 -11.20
CA SER A 247 -4.72 20.40 -11.66
C SER A 247 -3.32 20.28 -11.07
N SER A 248 -2.98 19.07 -10.64
CA SER A 248 -1.69 18.78 -10.05
C SER A 248 -1.16 17.44 -10.52
N LYS A 249 0.17 17.37 -10.62
CA LYS A 249 0.90 16.14 -10.88
C LYS A 249 1.70 15.78 -9.66
N ARG A 250 1.67 14.51 -9.28
CA ARG A 250 2.42 13.95 -8.15
C ARG A 250 3.10 12.68 -8.61
N SER A 251 4.37 12.53 -8.27
CA SER A 251 5.17 11.35 -8.58
C SER A 251 5.64 10.72 -7.28
N PHE A 252 5.46 9.42 -7.15
CA PHE A 252 5.84 8.65 -5.96
C PHE A 252 6.84 7.58 -6.35
N LEU A 253 8.03 7.61 -5.75
CA LEU A 253 8.96 6.48 -5.84
C LEU A 253 8.44 5.36 -4.93
N LEU A 254 8.04 4.25 -5.55
CA LEU A 254 7.62 3.05 -4.85
C LEU A 254 8.85 2.26 -4.47
N THR A 255 8.98 1.98 -3.18
CA THR A 255 10.10 1.22 -2.65
C THR A 255 9.63 0.08 -1.77
N ASP A 256 10.47 -0.94 -1.68
CA ASP A 256 10.32 -2.04 -0.75
C ASP A 256 11.61 -2.25 0.03
N GLN A 257 11.56 -3.07 1.07
CA GLN A 257 12.70 -3.35 1.93
C GLN A 257 13.02 -4.84 1.95
N VAL A 258 14.31 -5.15 1.88
CA VAL A 258 14.81 -6.51 2.11
C VAL A 258 14.33 -7.00 3.48
N TRP A 259 13.73 -8.19 3.48
CA TRP A 259 13.27 -8.88 4.68
C TRP A 259 14.04 -10.18 4.90
N MET A 260 14.14 -11.02 3.88
CA MET A 260 14.86 -12.30 3.96
C MET A 260 15.97 -12.39 2.94
N ILE A 261 16.95 -13.20 3.28
CA ILE A 261 18.07 -13.56 2.42
C ILE A 261 18.04 -15.06 2.22
N MET A 262 18.12 -15.49 0.97
CA MET A 262 18.26 -16.88 0.56
C MET A 262 19.63 -17.07 -0.08
N ASN A 263 20.36 -18.08 0.38
CA ASN A 263 21.67 -18.45 -0.14
C ASN A 263 21.67 -19.92 -0.54
N GLU A 264 21.79 -20.18 -1.83
CA GLU A 264 21.90 -21.53 -2.40
C GLU A 264 23.37 -21.93 -2.46
N ILE A 265 23.75 -22.93 -1.67
CA ILE A 265 25.15 -23.18 -1.33
C ILE A 265 25.95 -23.68 -2.53
N PHE A 266 25.41 -24.64 -3.28
CA PHE A 266 26.12 -25.25 -4.41
C PHE A 266 26.00 -24.43 -5.69
N ASP A 267 24.87 -23.75 -5.87
CA ASP A 267 24.61 -22.90 -7.04
C ASP A 267 25.27 -21.51 -6.90
N LYS A 268 25.85 -21.19 -5.73
CA LYS A 268 26.48 -19.89 -5.38
C LYS A 268 25.57 -18.71 -5.70
N ARG A 269 24.27 -18.89 -5.51
CA ARG A 269 23.25 -17.90 -5.83
C ARG A 269 22.69 -17.32 -4.53
N LYS A 270 22.78 -15.99 -4.39
CA LYS A 270 22.16 -15.23 -3.31
C LYS A 270 20.94 -14.48 -3.85
N LEU A 271 19.83 -14.55 -3.13
CA LEU A 271 18.60 -13.85 -3.45
C LEU A 271 18.11 -13.12 -2.20
N THR A 272 17.35 -12.05 -2.40
CA THR A 272 16.64 -11.38 -1.32
C THR A 272 15.17 -11.29 -1.61
N ILE A 273 14.40 -11.32 -0.53
CA ILE A 273 12.95 -11.31 -0.54
C ILE A 273 12.47 -10.10 0.27
N SER A 274 11.53 -9.35 -0.26
CA SER A 274 10.88 -8.25 0.47
C SER A 274 9.70 -8.70 1.32
N LYS A 275 9.22 -7.81 2.19
CA LYS A 275 7.94 -8.03 2.90
C LYS A 275 6.74 -8.10 1.96
N SER A 276 6.78 -7.45 0.80
CA SER A 276 5.70 -7.57 -0.19
C SER A 276 5.80 -8.84 -1.06
N GLY A 277 6.81 -9.68 -0.84
CA GLY A 277 7.02 -10.93 -1.58
C GLY A 277 7.84 -10.79 -2.86
N LEU A 278 8.37 -9.61 -3.18
CA LEU A 278 9.26 -9.49 -4.34
C LEU A 278 10.53 -10.32 -4.09
N ILE A 279 11.03 -11.00 -5.13
CA ILE A 279 12.26 -11.80 -5.08
C ILE A 279 13.19 -11.29 -6.17
N TRP A 280 14.43 -10.98 -5.81
CA TRP A 280 15.42 -10.49 -6.77
C TRP A 280 16.83 -10.96 -6.44
N HIS A 281 17.70 -10.92 -7.46
CA HIS A 281 19.13 -11.13 -7.30
C HIS A 281 19.76 -9.82 -6.85
N LEU A 282 20.50 -9.84 -5.76
CA LEU A 282 21.40 -8.73 -5.46
C LEU A 282 22.73 -9.00 -6.18
N PRO A 283 23.28 -8.01 -6.91
CA PRO A 283 24.57 -8.14 -7.60
C PRO A 283 25.72 -8.37 -6.62
#